data_AF-A0A846Q024-F1
#
_entry.id   AF-A0A846Q024-F1
#
_cell.length_a   1.000
_cell.length_b   1.000
_cell.length_c   1.000
_cell.angle_alpha   90.00
_cell.angle_beta   90.00
_cell.angle_gamma   90.00
#
_symmetry.space_group_name_H-M   'P 1'
#
loop_
_entity.id
_entity.type
_entity.pdbx_description
1 polymer ?
#
loop_
_entity_poly.entity_id
_entity_poly.type
_entity_poly.pdbx_seq_one_letter_code
_entity_poly.pdbx_strand_id
1 'polypeptide(L)' 'MTNKHLIEVFVHEDEAKDSHELYEIARNRAEKHAHNVLKILFKPEELIKDAGMGKRQGLPDVGPIKL' A
#
# COMPACT_ATOMS: atom_id res chain seq x y z
N MET A 1 1.48 -10.44 -22.97
CA MET A 1 1.12 -9.65 -21.76
C MET A 1 -0.38 -9.82 -21.49
N THR A 2 -0.80 -9.93 -20.23
CA THR A 2 -2.20 -10.25 -19.85
C THR A 2 -3.12 -9.03 -19.74
N ASN A 3 -2.57 -7.81 -19.83
CA ASN A 3 -3.28 -6.53 -19.67
C ASN A 3 -4.11 -6.43 -18.37
N LYS A 4 -3.58 -7.02 -17.29
CA LYS A 4 -4.17 -7.01 -15.95
C LYS A 4 -3.11 -6.59 -14.94
N HIS A 5 -3.53 -5.91 -13.88
CA HIS A 5 -2.67 -5.58 -12.76
C HIS A 5 -2.47 -6.81 -11.87
N LEU A 6 -1.22 -7.07 -11.48
CA LEU A 6 -0.86 -7.95 -10.38
C LEU A 6 -0.38 -7.05 -9.24
N ILE A 7 -1.09 -7.07 -8.12
CA ILE A 7 -0.73 -6.25 -6.95
C ILE A 7 0.22 -7.06 -6.09
N GLU A 8 1.50 -6.70 -6.15
CA GLU A 8 2.54 -7.32 -5.33
C GLU A 8 2.43 -6.85 -3.87
N VAL A 9 2.48 -7.80 -2.94
CA VAL A 9 2.37 -7.57 -1.50
C VAL A 9 3.48 -8.34 -0.80
N PHE A 10 4.73 -7.93 -1.03
CA PHE A 10 5.88 -8.50 -0.35
C PHE A 10 6.11 -7.84 1.00
N VAL A 11 6.64 -8.60 1.93
CA VAL A 11 7.10 -8.16 3.25
C VAL A 11 8.41 -8.89 3.52
N HIS A 12 9.49 -8.14 3.68
CA HIS A 12 10.78 -8.68 4.07
C HIS A 12 10.90 -8.64 5.59
N GLU A 13 11.55 -9.65 6.17
CA GLU A 13 11.67 -9.79 7.62
C GLU A 13 12.51 -8.67 8.26
N ASP A 14 13.43 -8.07 7.50
CA ASP A 14 14.30 -6.97 7.93
C ASP A 14 13.60 -5.59 7.96
N GLU A 15 12.35 -5.51 7.50
CA GLU A 15 11.53 -4.30 7.61
C GLU A 15 11.04 -4.03 9.04
N ALA A 16 11.15 -5.02 9.93
CA ALA A 16 10.68 -4.96 11.32
C ALA A 16 11.80 -5.23 12.32
N LYS A 17 11.67 -4.68 13.54
CA LYS A 17 12.62 -4.91 14.64
C LYS A 17 12.35 -6.20 15.39
N ASP A 18 11.10 -6.65 15.38
CA ASP A 18 10.66 -7.86 16.06
C ASP A 18 9.48 -8.53 15.32
N SER A 19 9.15 -9.75 15.74
CA SER A 19 8.09 -10.56 15.13
C SER A 19 6.70 -9.95 15.24
N HIS A 20 6.44 -9.15 16.27
CA HIS A 20 5.14 -8.49 16.44
C HIS A 20 5.00 -7.33 15.46
N GLU A 21 6.03 -6.49 15.32
CA GLU A 21 6.08 -5.43 14.32
C GLU A 21 5.98 -6.01 12.90
N LEU A 22 6.66 -7.13 12.62
CA LEU A 22 6.58 -7.80 11.32
C LEU A 22 5.15 -8.24 10.99
N TYR A 23 4.46 -8.86 11.95
CA TYR A 23 3.06 -9.26 11.80
C TYR A 23 2.16 -8.05 11.51
N GLU A 24 2.34 -6.96 12.24
CA GLU A 24 1.55 -5.74 12.09
C GLU A 24 1.78 -5.07 10.72
N ILE A 25 3.04 -4.99 10.25
CA ILE A 25 3.39 -4.48 8.91
C ILE A 25 2.74 -5.36 7.84
N ALA A 26 2.86 -6.69 7.96
CA ALA A 26 2.32 -7.62 6.98
C ALA A 26 0.80 -7.52 6.90
N ARG A 27 0.11 -7.52 8.04
CA ARG A 27 -1.35 -7.35 8.12
C ARG A 27 -1.78 -6.03 7.49
N ASN A 28 -1.16 -4.92 7.90
CA ASN A 28 -1.53 -3.59 7.41
C ASN A 28 -1.28 -3.45 5.90
N ARG A 29 -0.17 -3.99 5.40
CA ARG A 29 0.18 -3.96 3.99
C ARG A 29 -0.83 -4.75 3.16
N ALA A 30 -1.13 -5.98 3.56
CA ALA A 30 -2.13 -6.81 2.87
C ALA A 30 -3.50 -6.12 2.83
N GLU A 31 -3.98 -5.59 3.96
CA GLU A 31 -5.26 -4.90 4.06
C GLU A 31 -5.31 -3.64 3.18
N LYS A 32 -4.31 -2.76 3.25
CA LYS A 32 -4.28 -1.56 2.43
C LYS A 32 -4.13 -1.85 0.93
N HIS A 33 -3.40 -2.89 0.55
CA HIS A 33 -3.34 -3.31 -0.85
C HIS A 33 -4.68 -3.89 -1.33
N ALA A 34 -5.43 -4.60 -0.48
CA ALA A 34 -6.79 -5.01 -0.80
C ALA A 34 -7.71 -3.80 -1.05
N HIS A 35 -7.60 -2.74 -0.25
CA HIS A 35 -8.31 -1.49 -0.52
C HIS A 35 -7.88 -0.83 -1.83
N ASN A 36 -6.59 -0.86 -2.19
CA ASN A 36 -6.12 -0.37 -3.48
C ASN A 36 -6.71 -1.20 -4.64
N VAL A 37 -6.82 -2.52 -4.51
CA VAL A 37 -7.51 -3.36 -5.51
C VAL A 37 -8.96 -2.92 -5.67
N LEU A 38 -9.68 -2.69 -4.57
CA LEU A 38 -11.06 -2.19 -4.62
C LEU A 38 -11.16 -0.82 -5.30
N LYS A 39 -10.23 0.11 -5.02
CA LYS A 39 -10.17 1.41 -5.69
C LYS A 39 -9.91 1.24 -7.19
N ILE A 40 -8.96 0.40 -7.59
CA ILE A 40 -8.66 0.14 -9.01
C ILE A 40 -9.90 -0.42 -9.74
N LEU A 41 -10.60 -1.36 -9.12
CA LEU A 41 -11.75 -2.04 -9.73
C LEU A 41 -13.00 -1.16 -9.80
N PHE A 42 -13.23 -0.31 -8.80
CA PHE A 42 -14.53 0.34 -8.62
C PHE A 42 -14.49 1.87 -8.53
N LYS A 43 -13.35 2.48 -8.16
CA LYS A 43 -13.22 3.91 -7.87
C LYS A 43 -11.83 4.49 -8.21
N PRO A 44 -11.35 4.38 -9.46
CA PRO A 44 -9.99 4.76 -9.83
C PRO A 44 -9.70 6.25 -9.60
N GLU A 45 -10.72 7.12 -9.64
CA GLU A 45 -10.62 8.55 -9.36
C GLU A 45 -10.15 8.88 -7.93
N GLU A 46 -10.36 7.98 -6.96
CA GLU A 46 -9.82 8.16 -5.61
C GLU A 46 -8.30 8.09 -5.60
N LEU A 47 -7.70 7.25 -6.44
CA LEU A 47 -6.24 7.14 -6.56
C LEU A 47 -5.63 8.39 -7.20
N ILE A 48 -6.36 9.06 -8.10
CA ILE A 48 -5.92 10.33 -8.70
C ILE A 48 -5.88 11.43 -7.62
N LYS A 49 -6.84 11.45 -6.69
CA LYS A 49 -6.83 12.40 -5.56
C LYS A 49 -5.67 12.16 -4.59
N ASP A 50 -5.29 10.89 -4.44
CA ASP A 50 -4.14 10.48 -3.62
C ASP A 50 -2.78 10.73 -4.31
N ALA A 51 -2.77 11.17 -5.58
CA ALA A 51 -1.55 11.41 -6.33
C ALA A 51 -0.69 12.49 -5.67
N GLY A 52 0.57 12.15 -5.39
CA GLY A 52 1.52 13.05 -4.72
C GLY A 52 1.28 13.23 -3.22
N MET A 53 0.36 12.49 -2.59
CA MET A 53 0.03 12.62 -1.16
C MET A 53 0.89 11.74 -0.23
N GLY A 54 1.84 10.97 -0.77
CA GLY A 54 2.77 10.15 0.02
C GLY A 54 2.11 9.04 0.83
N LYS A 55 1.06 8.41 0.28
CA LYS A 55 0.35 7.29 0.89
C LYS A 55 1.22 6.03 0.98
N ARG A 56 1.18 5.31 2.12
CA ARG A 56 1.98 4.10 2.36
C ARG A 56 1.15 2.90 2.83
N GLN A 57 1.63 1.69 2.53
CA GLN A 57 1.06 0.41 2.94
C GLN A 57 2.03 -0.36 3.85
N GLY A 58 1.65 -0.56 5.12
CA GLY A 58 2.51 -1.12 6.16
C GLY A 58 2.89 -0.10 7.25
N LEU A 59 3.41 1.06 6.86
CA LEU A 59 3.81 2.14 7.77
C LEU A 59 2.93 3.39 7.59
N PRO A 60 3.02 4.40 8.49
CA PRO A 60 2.33 5.67 8.35
C PRO A 60 2.68 6.41 7.05
N ASP A 61 1.72 7.17 6.52
CA ASP A 61 1.89 8.01 5.34
C ASP A 61 3.01 9.04 5.56
N VAL A 62 3.80 9.32 4.52
CA VAL A 62 4.86 10.36 4.58
C VAL A 62 4.35 11.76 4.28
N GLY A 63 3.13 11.86 3.79
CA GLY A 63 2.49 13.13 3.47
C GLY A 63 2.85 13.67 2.08
N PRO A 64 2.28 14.83 1.72
CA PRO A 64 2.34 15.35 0.36
C PRO A 64 3.74 15.78 -0.05
N ILE A 65 4.03 15.60 -1.34
CA ILE A 65 5.23 16.17 -1.96
C ILE A 65 5.23 17.69 -1.79
N LYS A 66 6.38 18.26 -1.42
CA LYS A 66 6.60 19.70 -1.39
C LYS A 66 7.46 20.06 -2.59
N LEU A 67 6.94 20.93 -3.46
CA LEU A 67 7.64 21.51 -4.59
C LEU A 67 8.16 22.91 -4.22
#